data_AF-X1SM49-F1
#
_entry.id   AF-X1SM49-F1
#
_cell.length_a   1.000
_cell.length_b   1.000
_cell.length_c   1.000
_cell.angle_alpha   90.00
_cell.angle_beta   90.00
_cell.angle_gamma   90.00
#
_symmetry.space_group_name_H-M   'P 1'
#
loop_
_entity.id
_entity.type
_entity.pdbx_description
1 polymer ?
#
loop_
_entity_poly.entity_id
_entity_poly.type
_entity_poly.pdbx_seq_one_letter_code
_entity_poly.pdbx_strand_id
1 'polypeptide(L)' 'LITKDNTIEKKAMTIAVGNSWMYGGGMKVVPDAKLDDGLFDVCIVEEISKLEFFLKPSIFYRISPV' A
#
# COMPACT_ATOMS: atom_id res chain seq x y z
N LEU A 1 8.18 0.49 -7.95
CA LEU A 1 8.29 -0.55 -6.91
C LEU A 1 8.96 -1.75 -7.54
N ILE A 2 10.09 -2.21 -6.99
CA ILE A 2 10.80 -3.39 -7.48
C ILE A 2 10.44 -4.56 -6.55
N THR A 3 10.04 -5.68 -7.12
CA THR A 3 9.80 -6.94 -6.41
C THR A 3 10.76 -8.01 -6.92
N LYS A 4 10.77 -9.18 -6.30
CA LYS A 4 11.64 -10.29 -6.68
C LYS A 4 11.50 -10.69 -8.16
N ASP A 5 10.27 -10.70 -8.67
CA ASP A 5 9.95 -11.23 -9.99
C ASP A 5 9.53 -10.15 -11.00
N ASN A 6 9.29 -8.90 -10.56
CA ASN A 6 8.73 -7.86 -11.42
C ASN A 6 9.07 -6.43 -10.97
N THR A 7 8.87 -5.48 -11.87
CA THR A 7 8.89 -4.04 -11.59
C THR A 7 7.52 -3.43 -11.88
N ILE A 8 7.00 -2.65 -10.93
CA ILE A 8 5.76 -1.88 -11.07
C ILE A 8 6.13 -0.40 -11.19
N GLU A 9 5.80 0.20 -12.34
CA GLU A 9 5.98 1.63 -12.61
C GLU A 9 4.62 2.34 -12.67
N LYS A 10 4.43 3.34 -11.80
CA LYS A 10 3.23 4.18 -11.76
C LYS A 10 3.56 5.59 -11.28
N LYS A 11 2.80 6.58 -11.75
CA LYS A 11 2.75 7.90 -11.12
C LYS A 11 1.93 7.80 -9.83
N ALA A 12 2.53 8.18 -8.72
CA ALA A 12 1.90 8.11 -7.41
C ALA A 12 2.07 9.44 -6.67
N MET A 13 1.02 9.87 -5.99
CA MET A 13 1.09 10.93 -4.99
C MET A 13 1.74 10.42 -3.71
N THR A 14 1.36 9.23 -3.27
CA THR A 14 1.94 8.58 -2.09
C THR A 14 1.90 7.06 -2.22
N ILE A 15 2.85 6.41 -1.54
CA ILE A 15 2.96 4.95 -1.46
C ILE A 15 3.17 4.61 0.01
N ALA A 16 2.35 3.70 0.55
CA ALA A 16 2.53 3.12 1.87
C ALA A 16 2.84 1.63 1.73
N VAL A 17 3.89 1.16 2.42
CA VAL A 17 4.24 -0.26 2.54
C VAL A 17 4.01 -0.65 4.00
N GLY A 18 3.12 -1.60 4.23
CA GLY A 18 2.71 -2.02 5.56
C GLY A 18 2.97 -3.49 5.82
N ASN A 19 3.51 -3.76 7.00
CA ASN A 19 3.74 -5.09 7.54
C ASN A 19 2.52 -5.58 8.35
N SER A 20 1.67 -4.64 8.77
CA SER A 20 0.47 -4.86 9.57
C SER A 20 -0.65 -3.94 9.10
N TRP A 21 -1.87 -4.23 9.54
CA TRP A 21 -3.08 -3.55 9.09
C TRP A 21 -3.28 -2.14 9.69
N MET A 22 -2.38 -1.63 10.54
CA MET A 22 -2.52 -0.30 11.15
C MET A 22 -1.21 0.49 11.15
N TYR A 23 -1.30 1.80 10.97
CA TYR A 23 -0.25 2.75 11.39
C TYR A 23 -0.85 4.08 11.87
N GLY A 24 -0.05 4.90 12.56
CA GLY A 24 -0.40 6.30 12.84
C GLY A 24 -1.63 6.51 13.72
N GLY A 25 -1.72 5.82 14.86
CA GLY A 25 -2.85 5.96 15.80
C GLY A 25 -4.09 5.11 15.47
N GLY A 26 -3.93 4.09 14.61
CA GLY A 26 -4.98 3.11 14.31
C GLY A 26 -5.62 3.25 12.93
N MET A 27 -4.98 4.02 12.03
CA MET A 27 -5.44 4.15 10.65
C MET A 27 -5.18 2.86 9.88
N LYS A 28 -6.23 2.32 9.24
CA LYS A 28 -6.17 1.08 8.47
C LYS A 28 -5.81 1.32 7.01
N VAL A 29 -4.55 1.65 6.73
CA VAL A 29 -4.14 1.98 5.36
C VAL A 29 -3.98 0.76 4.48
N VAL A 30 -3.56 -0.39 5.02
CA VAL A 30 -3.52 -1.69 4.34
C VAL A 30 -4.32 -2.72 5.15
N PRO A 31 -5.67 -2.66 5.13
CA PRO A 31 -6.52 -3.32 6.12
C PRO A 31 -6.38 -4.85 6.16
N ASP A 32 -5.93 -5.47 5.06
CA ASP A 32 -5.80 -6.92 4.92
C ASP A 32 -4.39 -7.44 5.25
N ALA A 33 -3.47 -6.55 5.65
CA ALA A 33 -2.10 -6.91 5.95
C ALA A 33 -1.98 -7.83 7.17
N LYS A 34 -1.17 -8.88 7.03
CA LYS A 34 -0.95 -9.90 8.06
C LYS A 34 0.51 -9.95 8.45
N LEU A 35 0.75 -10.12 9.75
CA LEU A 35 2.11 -10.16 10.30
C LEU A 35 2.84 -11.48 10.04
N ASP A 36 2.11 -12.54 9.71
CA ASP A 36 2.57 -13.93 9.76
C ASP A 36 2.53 -14.65 8.41
N ASP A 37 2.19 -13.96 7.31
CA ASP A 37 2.14 -14.57 5.98
C ASP A 37 3.39 -14.29 5.13
N GLY A 38 4.36 -13.55 5.68
CA GLY A 38 5.64 -13.27 5.03
C GLY A 38 5.53 -12.33 3.83
N LEU A 39 4.43 -11.57 3.71
CA LEU A 39 4.23 -10.59 2.65
C LEU A 39 4.23 -9.16 3.22
N PHE A 40 4.54 -8.19 2.36
CA PHE A 40 4.19 -6.79 2.59
C PHE A 40 2.97 -6.43 1.77
N ASP A 41 2.09 -5.64 2.36
CA ASP A 41 0.95 -5.05 1.66
C ASP A 41 1.31 -3.61 1.27
N VAL A 42 1.07 -3.25 0.01
CA VAL A 42 1.42 -1.95 -0.55
C VAL A 42 0.17 -1.25 -1.02
N CYS A 43 -0.04 -0.04 -0.52
CA CYS A 43 -1.09 0.88 -0.94
C CYS A 43 -0.47 1.97 -1.81
N ILE A 44 -0.95 2.10 -3.05
CA ILE A 44 -0.54 3.16 -3.99
C ILE A 44 -1.72 4.09 -4.21
N VAL A 45 -1.49 5.37 -3.93
CA VAL A 45 -2.43 6.45 -4.20
C VAL A 45 -1.90 7.26 -5.38
N GLU A 46 -2.65 7.24 -6.47
CA GLU A 46 -2.35 8.06 -7.66
C GLU A 46 -2.64 9.54 -7.38
N GLU A 47 -2.27 10.41 -8.32
CA GLU A 47 -2.48 11.85 -8.15
C GLU A 47 -3.97 12.18 -8.12
N ILE A 48 -4.44 12.66 -6.97
CA ILE A 48 -5.85 12.98 -6.69
C ILE A 48 -5.94 14.25 -5.85
N SER A 49 -7.10 14.89 -5.82
CA SER A 49 -7.33 16.03 -4.92
C SER A 49 -7.36 15.59 -3.45
N LYS A 50 -7.16 16.55 -2.53
CA LYS A 50 -7.21 16.29 -1.08
C LYS A 50 -8.53 15.67 -0.61
N LEU A 51 -9.64 16.04 -1.25
CA LEU A 51 -10.95 15.47 -0.92
C LEU A 51 -11.07 14.03 -1.41
N GLU A 52 -10.62 13.77 -2.64
CA GLU A 52 -10.61 12.42 -3.20
C GLU A 52 -9.74 11.45 -2.41
N PHE A 53 -8.67 11.93 -1.77
CA PHE A 53 -7.80 11.10 -0.92
C PHE A 53 -8.56 10.31 0.16
N PHE A 54 -9.64 10.88 0.70
CA PHE A 54 -10.45 10.22 1.73
C PHE A 54 -11.61 9.40 1.16
N LEU A 55 -11.94 9.55 -0.12
CA LEU A 55 -13.15 9.00 -0.73
C LEU A 55 -12.86 7.90 -1.77
N LYS A 56 -11.71 7.96 -2.45
CA LYS A 56 -11.35 7.00 -3.49
C LYS A 56 -10.68 5.76 -2.90
N PRO A 57 -10.96 4.57 -3.46
CA PRO A 57 -10.23 3.36 -3.13
C PRO A 57 -8.79 3.45 -3.66
N SER A 58 -7.84 3.06 -2.81
CA SER A 58 -6.43 2.91 -3.19
C SER A 58 -6.19 1.62 -3.95
N ILE A 59 -5.07 1.56 -4.68
CA ILE A 59 -4.62 0.32 -5.34
C ILE A 59 -3.76 -0.47 -4.36
N PHE A 60 -4.06 -1.75 -4.20
CA PHE A 60 -3.39 -2.64 -3.27
C PHE A 60 -2.58 -3.73 -3.98
N TYR A 61 -1.36 -3.97 -3.50
CA TYR A 61 -0.49 -5.06 -3.95
C TYR A 61 0.01 -5.85 -2.74
N ARG A 62 0.25 -7.15 -2.91
CA ARG A 62 0.95 -7.98 -1.92
C ARG A 62 2.27 -8.43 -2.53
N ILE A 63 3.38 -8.20 -1.83
CA ILE A 63 4.73 -8.48 -2.33
C ILE A 63 5.50 -9.31 -1.33
N SER A 64 6.24 -10.31 -1.80
CA SER A 64 7.22 -11.01 -0.96
C SER A 64 8.44 -10.10 -0.75
N PRO A 65 9.00 -10.03 0.47
CA PRO A 65 10.35 -9.52 0.69
C PRO A 65 11.34 -10.31 -0.18
N VAL A 66 12.42 -9.64 -0.60
CA VAL A 66 13.52 -10.24 -1.37
C VAL A 66 14.47 -11.00 -0.46
#